data_AF-A0A949ZTM1-F1
#
_entry.id   AF-A0A949ZTM1-F1
#
_cell.length_a   1.000
_cell.length_b   1.000
_cell.length_c   1.000
_cell.angle_alpha   90.00
_cell.angle_beta   90.00
_cell.angle_gamma   90.00
#
_symmetry.space_group_name_H-M   'P 1'
#
loop_
_entity.id
_entity.type
_entity.pdbx_description
1 polymer ?
#
loop_
_entity_poly.entity_id
_entity_poly.type
_entity_poly.pdbx_seq_one_letter_code
_entity_poly.pdbx_strand_id
1 'polypeptide(L)'
;MVEPESLIQYPIDFPIKIVGLNEEGFEAAITQVLRTHAPDFDLTSIQVRESRAGKYLSISATITARSRTQLDALYTELTRHPLVRVVL
;
A
#
# COMPACT_ATOMS: atom_id res chain seq x y z
N MET A 1 0.80 -14.24 32.07
CA MET A 1 -0.58 -13.72 32.10
C MET A 1 -0.62 -12.60 31.08
N VAL A 2 -1.51 -12.72 30.09
CA VAL A 2 -1.47 -12.09 28.76
C VAL A 2 -1.25 -10.57 28.80
N GLU A 3 -0.24 -10.11 28.07
CA GLU A 3 -0.09 -8.72 27.66
C GLU A 3 -1.16 -8.47 26.59
N PRO A 4 -2.15 -7.57 26.77
CA PRO A 4 -2.99 -7.19 25.65
C PRO A 4 -2.15 -6.27 24.75
N GLU A 5 -1.46 -6.88 23.81
CA GLU A 5 -0.82 -6.21 22.69
C GLU A 5 -1.80 -5.22 22.06
N SER A 6 -1.49 -3.94 22.23
CA SER A 6 -1.91 -2.84 21.38
C SER A 6 -3.42 -2.54 21.30
N LEU A 7 -3.82 -1.56 22.12
CA LEU A 7 -5.02 -0.73 22.01
C LEU A 7 -5.01 0.16 20.74
N ILE A 8 -4.65 -0.37 19.56
CA ILE A 8 -4.77 0.36 18.30
C ILE A 8 -6.27 0.36 17.93
N GLN A 9 -6.92 1.51 18.08
CA GLN A 9 -8.31 1.69 17.68
C GLN A 9 -8.38 1.82 16.17
N TYR A 10 -8.64 0.70 15.50
CA TYR A 10 -9.01 0.72 14.10
C TYR A 10 -10.43 1.31 13.93
N PRO A 11 -10.71 2.03 12.83
CA PRO A 11 -9.83 2.29 11.70
C PRO A 11 -8.82 3.43 11.95
N ILE A 12 -7.58 3.26 11.47
CA ILE A 12 -6.57 4.34 11.43
C ILE A 12 -6.14 4.59 9.99
N ASP A 13 -5.82 5.83 9.64
CA ASP A 13 -5.11 6.15 8.42
C ASP A 13 -3.63 5.76 8.53
N PHE A 14 -3.16 4.95 7.58
CA PHE A 14 -1.80 4.49 7.52
C PHE A 14 -1.19 4.87 6.16
N PRO A 15 -0.24 5.82 6.12
CA PRO A 15 0.45 6.15 4.90
C PRO A 15 1.39 5.01 4.53
N ILE A 16 1.16 4.40 3.37
CA ILE A 16 1.99 3.38 2.78
C ILE A 16 2.68 3.93 1.53
N LYS A 17 3.96 3.64 1.39
CA LYS A 17 4.76 4.02 0.24
C LYS A 17 5.27 2.78 -0.48
N ILE A 18 4.78 2.58 -1.68
CA ILE A 18 5.18 1.49 -2.56
C ILE A 18 6.16 2.04 -3.60
N VAL A 19 7.35 1.44 -3.68
CA VAL A 19 8.32 1.73 -4.73
C VAL A 19 8.46 0.50 -5.62
N GLY A 20 8.25 0.69 -6.92
CA GLY A 20 8.32 -0.36 -7.91
C GLY A 20 8.98 0.10 -9.21
N LEU A 21 9.02 -0.79 -10.18
CA LEU A 21 9.47 -0.49 -11.54
C LEU A 21 8.43 0.39 -12.25
N ASN A 22 8.90 1.32 -13.08
CA ASN A 22 8.03 2.14 -13.94
C ASN A 22 7.60 1.33 -15.15
N GLU A 23 6.65 0.43 -14.94
CA GLU A 23 6.08 -0.43 -15.97
C GLU A 23 4.60 -0.09 -16.19
N GLU A 24 4.17 -0.24 -17.43
CA GLU A 24 2.79 0.00 -17.85
C GLU A 24 1.87 -0.97 -17.07
N GLY A 25 1.05 -0.43 -16.16
CA GLY A 25 0.17 -1.22 -15.31
C GLY A 25 0.62 -1.39 -13.86
N PHE A 26 1.78 -0.85 -13.45
CA PHE A 26 2.16 -0.83 -12.03
C PHE A 26 1.13 -0.07 -11.19
N GLU A 27 0.81 1.16 -11.58
CA GLU A 27 -0.21 1.96 -10.89
C GLU A 27 -1.56 1.25 -10.84
N ALA A 28 -2.01 0.68 -11.97
CA ALA A 28 -3.28 -0.04 -12.05
C ALA A 28 -3.31 -1.27 -11.13
N ALA A 29 -2.22 -2.04 -11.06
CA ALA A 29 -2.11 -3.20 -10.18
C ALA A 29 -2.18 -2.79 -8.70
N ILE A 30 -1.44 -1.75 -8.31
CA ILE A 30 -1.42 -1.23 -6.93
C ILE A 30 -2.80 -0.67 -6.56
N THR A 31 -3.44 0.06 -7.48
CA THR A 31 -4.80 0.59 -7.32
C THR A 31 -5.81 -0.52 -7.11
N GLN A 32 -5.71 -1.63 -7.86
CA GLN A 32 -6.60 -2.79 -7.71
C GLN A 32 -6.42 -3.51 -6.37
N VAL A 33 -5.17 -3.68 -5.92
CA VAL A 33 -4.83 -4.23 -4.60
C VAL A 33 -5.42 -3.32 -3.51
N LEU A 34 -5.11 -2.03 -3.56
CA LEU A 34 -5.61 -1.03 -2.62
C LEU A 34 -7.14 -1.04 -2.55
N ARG A 35 -7.83 -1.09 -3.69
CA ARG A 35 -9.29 -1.15 -3.76
C ARG A 35 -9.87 -2.45 -3.18
N THR A 36 -9.19 -3.58 -3.37
CA THR A 36 -9.60 -4.89 -2.83
C THR A 36 -9.55 -4.88 -1.30
N HIS A 37 -8.45 -4.36 -0.73
CA HIS A 37 -8.28 -4.34 0.73
C HIS A 37 -9.01 -3.16 1.37
N ALA A 38 -9.04 -2.00 0.73
CA ALA A 38 -9.64 -0.76 1.22
C ALA A 38 -10.56 -0.14 0.15
N PRO A 39 -11.82 -0.63 0.02
CA PRO A 39 -12.76 -0.09 -0.96
C PRO A 39 -13.20 1.35 -0.65
N ASP A 40 -13.14 1.74 0.62
CA ASP A 40 -13.40 3.11 1.09
C ASP A 40 -12.17 4.04 0.97
N PHE A 41 -11.02 3.53 0.54
CA PHE A 41 -9.84 4.36 0.35
C PHE A 41 -9.94 5.19 -0.92
N ASP A 42 -9.62 6.47 -0.78
CA ASP A 42 -9.62 7.42 -1.88
C ASP A 42 -8.37 7.22 -2.76
N LEU A 43 -8.56 6.48 -3.85
CA LEU A 43 -7.53 6.30 -4.88
C LEU A 43 -7.07 7.63 -5.48
N THR A 44 -7.90 8.67 -5.45
CA THR A 44 -7.50 10.01 -5.92
C THR A 44 -6.44 10.66 -5.03
N SER A 45 -6.32 10.23 -3.77
CA SER A 45 -5.32 10.71 -2.84
C SER A 45 -3.96 10.01 -3.01
N ILE A 46 -3.83 9.04 -3.93
CA ILE A 46 -2.53 8.43 -4.22
C ILE A 46 -1.64 9.43 -4.95
N GLN A 47 -0.42 9.57 -4.44
CA GLN A 47 0.61 10.38 -5.04
C GLN A 47 1.60 9.47 -5.75
N VAL A 48 1.55 9.47 -7.07
CA VAL A 48 2.50 8.76 -7.91
C VAL A 48 3.62 9.72 -8.27
N ARG A 49 4.86 9.31 -8.01
CA ARG A 49 6.07 10.07 -8.31
C ARG A 49 6.99 9.21 -9.14
N GLU A 50 7.24 9.65 -10.37
CA GLU A 50 8.24 9.05 -11.23
C GLU A 50 9.65 9.41 -10.75
N SER A 51 10.54 8.43 -10.75
CA SER A 51 11.94 8.68 -10.48
C SER A 51 12.58 9.43 -11.64
N ARG A 52 13.57 10.29 -11.35
CA ARG A 52 14.24 11.13 -12.37
C ARG A 52 14.83 10.35 -13.54
N ALA A 53 15.17 9.08 -13.33
CA ALA A 53 15.71 8.20 -14.36
C ALA A 53 14.63 7.44 -15.16
N GLY A 54 13.35 7.61 -14.84
CA GLY A 54 12.23 6.90 -15.47
C GLY A 54 12.17 5.40 -15.18
N LYS A 55 13.10 4.85 -14.39
CA LYS A 55 13.19 3.40 -14.13
C LYS A 55 12.28 2.90 -13.00
N TYR A 56 11.91 3.77 -12.07
CA TYR A 56 11.14 3.42 -10.88
C TYR A 56 10.00 4.41 -10.64
N LEU A 57 8.89 3.89 -10.10
CA LEU A 57 7.74 4.66 -9.61
C LEU A 57 7.67 4.55 -8.09
N SER A 58 7.37 5.67 -7.44
CA SER A 58 7.05 5.72 -6.01
C SER A 58 5.60 6.15 -5.85
N ILE A 59 4.75 5.26 -5.35
CA ILE A 59 3.35 5.51 -5.05
C ILE A 59 3.22 5.70 -3.55
N SER A 60 2.71 6.85 -3.13
CA SER A 60 2.35 7.12 -1.73
C SER A 60 0.84 7.12 -1.61
N ALA A 61 0.28 6.23 -0.82
CA ALA A 61 -1.15 6.06 -0.61
C ALA A 61 -1.44 6.07 0.90
N THR A 62 -2.62 6.53 1.32
CA THR A 62 -2.98 6.59 2.75
C THR A 62 -4.15 5.67 3.03
N ILE A 63 -3.88 4.39 3.32
CA ILE A 63 -4.95 3.41 3.47
C ILE A 63 -5.59 3.46 4.86
N THR A 64 -6.88 3.16 4.92
CA THR A 64 -7.58 2.97 6.20
C THR A 64 -7.34 1.55 6.70
N ALA A 65 -6.38 1.38 7.59
CA ALA A 65 -6.14 0.12 8.28
C ALA A 65 -7.31 -0.17 9.23
N ARG A 66 -8.05 -1.25 8.98
CA ARG A 66 -9.12 -1.77 9.84
C ARG A 66 -8.63 -2.88 10.76
N SER A 67 -7.52 -3.52 10.42
CA SER A 67 -6.92 -4.60 11.21
C SER A 67 -5.48 -4.84 10.79
N ARG A 68 -4.66 -5.37 11.70
CA ARG A 68 -3.27 -5.77 11.40
C ARG A 68 -3.19 -6.83 10.30
N THR A 69 -4.12 -7.77 10.28
CA THR A 69 -4.21 -8.82 9.24
C THR A 69 -4.48 -8.26 7.84
N GLN A 70 -5.30 -7.20 7.74
CA GLN A 70 -5.56 -6.54 6.46
C GLN A 70 -4.30 -5.85 5.93
N LEU A 71 -3.55 -5.16 6.81
CA LEU A 71 -2.27 -4.56 6.46
C LEU A 71 -1.27 -5.63 6.02
N ASP A 72 -1.14 -6.72 6.78
CA ASP A 72 -0.23 -7.81 6.45
C ASP A 72 -0.57 -8.48 5.11
N ALA A 73 -1.86 -8.71 4.85
CA ALA A 73 -2.34 -9.23 3.57
C ALA A 73 -2.01 -8.28 2.41
N LEU A 74 -2.21 -6.97 2.60
CA LEU A 74 -1.87 -5.95 1.61
C LEU A 74 -0.34 -5.90 1.37
N TYR A 75 0.48 -5.83 2.41
CA TYR A 75 1.94 -5.86 2.28
C TYR A 75 2.43 -7.14 1.59
N THR A 76 1.83 -8.29 1.91
CA THR A 76 2.15 -9.57 1.28
C THR A 76 1.79 -9.56 -0.20
N GLU A 77 0.59 -9.09 -0.56
CA GLU A 77 0.14 -9.03 -1.95
C GLU A 77 0.99 -8.08 -2.79
N LEU A 78 1.31 -6.91 -2.22
CA LEU A 78 2.23 -5.94 -2.81
C LEU A 78 3.63 -6.53 -3.00
N THR A 79 4.20 -7.15 -1.96
CA THR A 79 5.55 -7.73 -2.01
C THR A 79 5.64 -8.93 -2.96
N ARG A 80 4.55 -9.68 -3.12
CA ARG A 80 4.45 -10.77 -4.11
C ARG A 80 4.37 -10.25 -5.54
N HIS A 81 4.06 -8.98 -5.74
CA HIS A 81 3.95 -8.40 -7.07
C HIS A 81 5.35 -8.26 -7.69
N PRO A 82 5.61 -8.82 -8.88
CA PRO A 82 6.95 -8.85 -9.48
C PRO A 82 7.51 -7.46 -9.85
N LEU A 83 6.64 -6.45 -9.85
CA LEU A 83 6.98 -5.05 -10.13
C LEU A 83 7.32 -4.25 -8.87
N VAL A 84 6.87 -4.69 -7.69
CA VAL A 84 7.18 -4.02 -6.42
C VAL A 84 8.62 -4.36 -6.02
N ARG A 85 9.33 -3.37 -5.51
CA ARG A 85 10.71 -3.51 -4.99
C ARG A 85 10.78 -3.25 -3.50
N VAL A 86 10.09 -2.22 -3.04
CA VAL A 86 10.10 -1.81 -1.63
C VAL A 86 8.71 -1.34 -1.25
N VAL A 87 8.27 -1.71 -0.05
CA VAL A 87 7.08 -1.16 0.59
C VAL A 87 7.51 -0.61 1.96
N LEU A 88 7.15 0.64 2.24
CA LEU A 88 7.50 1.39 3.44
C LEU A 88 6.23 1.86 4.13
#